data_AF-A0A1S2MA20-F1
#
_entry.id   AF-A0A1S2MA20-F1
#
_cell.length_a   1.000
_cell.length_b   1.000
_cell.length_c   1.000
_cell.angle_alpha   90.00
_cell.angle_beta   90.00
_cell.angle_gamma   90.00
#
_symmetry.space_group_name_H-M   'P 1'
#
loop_
_entity.id
_entity.type
_entity.pdbx_description
1 polymer ?
#
loop_
_entity_poly.entity_id
_entity_poly.type
_entity_poly.pdbx_seq_one_letter_code
_entity_poly.pdbx_strand_id
1 'polypeptide(L)'
;MKLLVFLCLLIILSLVVLNTELLNYVRSGNVGEIQQMANDNIISLLLLTFLIMTVQNTFTIIPLVVVLTINIAFWGFLNGIIWSWFSSIVASAFVFLSVRYLFKEMVTNKINQEFKEKIEKKGFMYVFIARIFPFFPTSIVNLISGVSSIKFTHFIIATSIGNFLYFFILALVPLGFLTGEVNSYFLSFIFIVFITTYYIYKKHKRKKIVNNENNKNLTMIFK
;
A
#
# COMPACT_ATOMS: atom_id res chain seq x y z
N MET A 1 4.96 22.67 8.29
CA MET A 1 3.59 22.70 7.73
C MET A 1 3.08 21.31 7.30
N LYS A 2 3.75 20.57 6.41
CA LYS A 2 3.25 19.26 5.91
C LYS A 2 3.15 18.15 6.96
N LEU A 3 4.14 18.09 7.87
CA LEU A 3 4.11 17.18 9.03
C LEU A 3 2.94 17.52 9.97
N LEU A 4 2.60 18.81 10.06
CA LEU A 4 1.55 19.33 10.92
C LEU A 4 0.16 18.97 10.38
N VAL A 5 -0.07 19.12 9.07
CA VAL A 5 -1.31 18.65 8.40
C VAL A 5 -1.45 17.13 8.50
N PHE A 6 -0.35 16.40 8.34
CA PHE A 6 -0.35 14.94 8.50
C PHE A 6 -0.64 14.51 9.95
N LEU A 7 -0.04 15.17 10.94
CA LEU A 7 -0.32 14.96 12.34
C LEU A 7 -1.77 15.34 12.68
N CYS A 8 -2.32 16.43 12.13
CA CYS A 8 -3.73 16.79 12.30
C CYS A 8 -4.67 15.72 11.72
N LEU A 9 -4.38 15.18 10.53
CA LEU A 9 -5.16 14.08 9.95
C LEU A 9 -5.06 12.79 10.78
N LEU A 10 -3.87 12.48 11.32
CA LEU A 10 -3.68 11.35 12.24
C LEU A 10 -4.38 11.57 13.58
N ILE A 11 -4.41 12.79 14.09
CA ILE A 11 -5.09 13.15 15.34
C ILE A 11 -6.61 13.09 15.14
N ILE A 12 -7.14 13.59 14.03
CA ILE A 12 -8.57 13.46 13.68
C ILE A 12 -8.93 11.98 13.54
N LEU A 13 -8.09 11.20 12.84
CA LEU A 13 -8.28 9.76 12.73
C LEU A 13 -8.25 9.06 14.10
N SER A 14 -7.29 9.42 14.95
CA SER A 14 -7.16 8.89 16.31
C SER A 14 -8.37 9.27 17.18
N LEU A 15 -8.87 10.49 17.10
CA LEU A 15 -10.04 10.96 17.84
C LEU A 15 -11.32 10.24 17.40
N VAL A 16 -11.46 9.94 16.10
CA VAL A 16 -12.60 9.16 15.58
C VAL A 16 -12.52 7.69 16.02
N VAL A 17 -11.33 7.08 16.03
CA VAL A 17 -11.11 5.70 16.49
C VAL A 17 -11.30 5.54 18.00
N LEU A 18 -11.02 6.60 18.77
CA LEU A 18 -11.20 6.63 20.23
C LEU A 18 -12.65 6.86 20.68
N ASN A 19 -13.57 7.23 19.76
CA ASN A 19 -15.00 7.27 20.06
C ASN A 19 -15.59 5.85 20.10
N THR A 20 -15.45 5.27 21.29
CA THR A 20 -16.05 4.10 21.96
C THR A 20 -16.89 3.07 21.19
N GLU A 21 -17.75 3.41 20.23
CA GLU A 21 -18.65 2.41 19.61
C GLU A 21 -17.90 1.45 18.69
N LEU A 22 -17.12 1.98 17.74
CA LEU A 22 -16.38 1.17 16.79
C LEU A 22 -15.39 0.20 17.47
N LEU A 23 -14.69 0.69 18.50
CA LEU A 23 -13.73 -0.12 19.26
C LEU A 23 -14.44 -1.25 20.03
N ASN A 24 -15.65 -0.98 20.55
CA ASN A 24 -16.42 -1.97 21.28
C ASN A 24 -16.99 -3.05 20.36
N TYR A 25 -17.46 -2.69 19.15
CA TYR A 25 -17.91 -3.67 18.14
C TYR A 25 -16.76 -4.50 17.55
N VAL A 26 -15.59 -3.89 17.33
CA VAL A 26 -14.40 -4.66 16.91
C VAL A 26 -13.93 -5.62 18.00
N ARG A 27 -14.12 -5.26 19.29
CA ARG A 27 -13.81 -6.12 20.44
C ARG A 27 -14.83 -7.24 20.66
N SER A 28 -16.10 -7.05 20.30
CA SER A 28 -17.12 -8.10 20.41
C SER A 28 -16.85 -9.26 19.45
N GLY A 29 -16.09 -9.02 18.38
CA GLY A 29 -15.69 -10.05 17.40
C GLY A 29 -16.84 -10.58 16.55
N ASN A 30 -18.05 -10.03 16.71
CA ASN A 30 -19.23 -10.44 15.98
C ASN A 30 -19.36 -9.64 14.69
N VAL A 31 -19.01 -10.28 13.56
CA VAL A 31 -19.08 -9.66 12.22
C VAL A 31 -20.49 -9.17 11.88
N GLY A 32 -21.53 -9.83 12.39
CA GLY A 32 -22.92 -9.42 12.17
C GLY A 32 -23.24 -8.07 12.81
N GLU A 33 -22.77 -7.82 14.04
CA GLU A 33 -22.94 -6.54 14.74
C GLU A 33 -22.17 -5.41 14.04
N ILE A 34 -20.94 -5.71 13.57
CA ILE A 34 -20.11 -4.75 12.83
C ILE A 34 -20.80 -4.31 11.54
N GLN A 35 -21.43 -5.25 10.81
CA GLN A 35 -22.16 -4.94 9.59
C GLN A 35 -23.45 -4.16 9.86
N GLN A 36 -24.16 -4.47 10.95
CA GLN A 36 -25.35 -3.72 11.34
C GLN A 36 -25.01 -2.27 11.67
N MET A 37 -24.00 -2.04 12.52
CA MET A 37 -23.48 -0.70 12.82
C MET A 37 -23.02 0.03 11.55
N ALA A 38 -22.42 -0.71 10.60
CA ALA A 38 -21.95 -0.13 9.36
C ALA A 38 -23.07 0.36 8.45
N ASN A 39 -24.22 -0.32 8.46
CA ASN A 39 -25.39 0.10 7.72
C ASN A 39 -26.06 1.32 8.35
N ASP A 40 -26.07 1.43 9.68
CA ASP A 40 -26.64 2.57 10.39
C ASP A 40 -25.82 3.86 10.19
N ASN A 41 -24.50 3.75 9.96
CA ASN A 41 -23.57 4.88 9.87
C ASN A 41 -22.77 4.92 8.56
N ILE A 42 -23.38 4.52 7.44
CA ILE A 42 -22.66 4.26 6.18
C ILE A 42 -21.78 5.45 5.71
N ILE A 43 -22.31 6.68 5.72
CA ILE A 43 -21.60 7.86 5.21
C ILE A 43 -20.35 8.16 6.05
N SER A 44 -20.49 8.15 7.38
CA SER A 44 -19.41 8.43 8.31
C SER A 44 -18.27 7.41 8.16
N LEU A 45 -18.60 6.13 8.00
CA LEU A 45 -17.61 5.08 7.82
C LEU A 45 -16.94 5.11 6.46
N LEU A 46 -17.67 5.44 5.39
CA LEU A 46 -17.06 5.64 4.07
C LEU A 46 -16.05 6.80 4.13
N LEU A 47 -16.40 7.94 4.73
CA LEU A 47 -15.48 9.06 4.92
C LEU A 47 -14.27 8.66 5.76
N LEU A 48 -14.48 7.98 6.89
CA LEU A 48 -13.41 7.53 7.77
C LEU A 48 -12.44 6.59 7.04
N THR A 49 -12.96 5.55 6.39
CA THR A 49 -12.15 4.56 5.68
C THR A 49 -11.46 5.15 4.45
N PHE A 50 -12.07 6.14 3.79
CA PHE A 50 -11.43 6.92 2.74
C PHE A 50 -10.25 7.77 3.27
N LEU A 51 -10.39 8.40 4.44
CA LEU A 51 -9.29 9.14 5.08
C LEU A 51 -8.15 8.20 5.46
N ILE A 52 -8.46 7.03 6.03
CA ILE A 52 -7.47 5.98 6.32
C ILE A 52 -6.74 5.57 5.03
N MET A 53 -7.49 5.30 3.96
CA MET A 53 -6.91 4.90 2.68
C MET A 53 -6.03 6.02 2.09
N THR A 54 -6.42 7.29 2.26
CA THR A 54 -5.62 8.44 1.83
C THR A 54 -4.30 8.55 2.59
N VAL A 55 -4.34 8.38 3.92
CA VAL A 55 -3.14 8.32 4.76
C VAL A 55 -2.25 7.16 4.36
N GLN A 56 -2.83 5.97 4.16
CA GLN A 56 -2.13 4.78 3.70
C GLN A 56 -1.46 5.03 2.34
N ASN A 57 -2.15 5.66 1.39
CA ASN A 57 -1.61 5.92 0.06
C ASN A 57 -0.52 7.01 0.04
N THR A 58 -0.53 7.89 1.04
CA THR A 58 0.45 8.98 1.16
C THR A 58 1.74 8.53 1.83
N PHE A 59 1.65 7.70 2.88
CA PHE A 59 2.82 7.36 3.71
C PHE A 59 3.13 5.86 3.77
N THR A 60 2.21 4.98 3.37
CA THR A 60 2.30 3.51 3.50
C THR A 60 2.77 3.06 4.89
N ILE A 61 2.30 3.73 5.95
CA ILE A 61 2.57 3.34 7.34
C ILE A 61 1.61 2.23 7.77
N ILE A 62 0.35 2.32 7.30
CA ILE A 62 -0.69 1.34 7.59
C ILE A 62 -0.57 0.21 6.57
N PRO A 63 -0.43 -1.06 7.00
CA PRO A 63 -0.46 -2.18 6.08
C PRO A 63 -1.80 -2.21 5.34
N LEU A 64 -1.76 -2.28 4.02
CA LEU A 64 -2.97 -2.21 3.20
C LEU A 64 -3.98 -3.31 3.55
N VAL A 65 -3.50 -4.51 3.91
CA VAL A 65 -4.35 -5.63 4.35
C VAL A 65 -5.25 -5.27 5.54
N VAL A 66 -4.79 -4.39 6.43
CA VAL A 66 -5.58 -3.91 7.58
C VAL A 66 -6.76 -3.06 7.08
N VAL A 67 -6.51 -2.15 6.14
CA VAL A 67 -7.57 -1.31 5.55
C VAL A 67 -8.60 -2.17 4.80
N LEU A 68 -8.14 -3.17 4.03
CA LEU A 68 -9.04 -4.12 3.37
C LEU A 68 -9.87 -4.92 4.39
N THR A 69 -9.24 -5.39 5.46
CA THR A 69 -9.94 -6.17 6.50
C THR A 69 -11.07 -5.35 7.13
N ILE A 70 -10.80 -4.09 7.47
CA ILE A 70 -11.79 -3.16 8.03
C ILE A 70 -12.98 -3.00 7.08
N ASN A 71 -12.71 -2.69 5.81
CA ASN A 71 -13.76 -2.47 4.82
C ASN A 71 -14.58 -3.75 4.53
N ILE A 72 -13.93 -4.92 4.52
CA ILE A 72 -14.61 -6.22 4.34
C ILE A 72 -15.45 -6.56 5.58
N ALA A 73 -14.97 -6.25 6.79
CA ALA A 73 -15.74 -6.44 8.00
C ALA A 73 -17.01 -5.57 8.01
N PHE A 74 -16.93 -4.33 7.54
CA PHE A 74 -18.08 -3.42 7.48
C PHE A 74 -19.12 -3.79 6.42
N TRP A 75 -18.70 -4.10 5.19
CA TRP A 75 -19.64 -4.23 4.05
C TRP A 75 -19.64 -5.60 3.39
N GLY A 76 -18.92 -6.57 3.95
CA GLY A 76 -18.73 -7.89 3.35
C GLY A 76 -17.65 -7.91 2.28
N PHE A 77 -17.34 -9.12 1.79
CA PHE A 77 -16.19 -9.37 0.92
C PHE A 77 -16.20 -8.52 -0.36
N LEU A 78 -17.26 -8.61 -1.17
CA LEU A 78 -17.32 -7.91 -2.46
C LEU A 78 -17.35 -6.38 -2.31
N ASN A 79 -18.27 -5.86 -1.50
CA ASN A 79 -18.42 -4.41 -1.33
C ASN A 79 -17.19 -3.80 -0.63
N GLY A 80 -16.61 -4.50 0.34
CA GLY A 80 -15.38 -4.08 1.01
C GLY A 80 -14.20 -3.99 0.05
N ILE A 81 -14.03 -4.95 -0.88
CA ILE A 81 -13.00 -4.90 -1.93
C ILE A 81 -13.26 -3.74 -2.88
N ILE A 82 -14.49 -3.61 -3.39
CA ILE A 82 -14.85 -2.55 -4.36
C ILE A 82 -14.60 -1.17 -3.74
N TRP A 83 -15.04 -0.95 -2.51
CA TRP A 83 -14.82 0.31 -1.80
C TRP A 83 -13.33 0.57 -1.54
N SER A 84 -12.59 -0.43 -1.09
CA SER A 84 -11.14 -0.31 -0.91
C SER A 84 -10.45 0.06 -2.23
N TRP A 85 -10.80 -0.62 -3.31
CA TRP A 85 -10.22 -0.39 -4.62
C TRP A 85 -10.51 1.03 -5.13
N PHE A 86 -11.77 1.45 -5.08
CA PHE A 86 -12.20 2.78 -5.49
C PHE A 86 -11.52 3.89 -4.67
N SER A 87 -11.59 3.80 -3.34
CA SER A 87 -10.97 4.79 -2.43
C SER A 87 -9.45 4.87 -2.64
N SER A 88 -8.79 3.73 -2.90
CA SER A 88 -7.36 3.68 -3.21
C SER A 88 -6.99 4.39 -4.51
N ILE A 89 -7.80 4.26 -5.57
CA ILE A 89 -7.58 4.98 -6.83
C ILE A 89 -7.69 6.49 -6.60
N VAL A 90 -8.75 6.94 -5.93
CA VAL A 90 -8.98 8.37 -5.66
C VAL A 90 -7.87 8.94 -4.77
N ALA A 91 -7.49 8.23 -3.72
CA ALA A 91 -6.36 8.59 -2.86
C ALA A 91 -5.03 8.66 -3.63
N SER A 92 -4.73 7.65 -4.45
CA SER A 92 -3.54 7.63 -5.31
C SER A 92 -3.52 8.80 -6.29
N ALA A 93 -4.67 9.13 -6.89
CA ALA A 93 -4.82 10.29 -7.77
C ALA A 93 -4.48 11.59 -7.04
N PHE A 94 -5.05 11.77 -5.84
CA PHE A 94 -4.81 12.93 -5.00
C PHE A 94 -3.32 13.10 -4.66
N VAL A 95 -2.65 12.03 -4.23
CA VAL A 95 -1.21 12.06 -3.91
C VAL A 95 -0.38 12.38 -5.16
N PHE A 96 -0.67 11.73 -6.29
CA PHE A 96 0.02 11.99 -7.55
C PHE A 96 -0.07 13.45 -7.98
N LEU A 97 -1.28 14.02 -7.98
CA LEU A 97 -1.51 15.41 -8.41
C LEU A 97 -0.89 16.39 -7.43
N SER A 98 -1.00 16.14 -6.12
CA SER A 98 -0.36 16.95 -5.09
C SER A 98 1.16 17.00 -5.27
N VAL A 99 1.78 15.85 -5.55
CA VAL A 99 3.21 15.78 -5.82
C VAL A 99 3.57 16.53 -7.10
N ARG A 100 2.79 16.34 -8.17
CA ARG A 100 3.04 16.94 -9.48
C ARG A 100 3.00 18.47 -9.47
N TYR A 101 1.99 19.05 -8.81
CA TYR A 101 1.71 20.48 -8.90
C TYR A 101 2.21 21.26 -7.69
N LEU A 102 2.20 20.67 -6.49
CA LEU A 102 2.52 21.40 -5.26
C LEU A 102 3.91 21.07 -4.72
N PHE A 103 4.38 19.83 -4.88
CA PHE A 103 5.54 19.33 -4.14
C PHE A 103 6.68 18.77 -5.01
N LYS A 104 6.65 19.05 -6.31
CA LYS A 104 7.56 18.46 -7.29
C LYS A 104 9.02 18.72 -6.96
N GLU A 105 9.36 19.96 -6.62
CA GLU A 105 10.74 20.36 -6.29
C GLU A 105 11.25 19.67 -5.02
N MET A 106 10.43 19.65 -3.97
CA MET A 106 10.77 19.06 -2.67
C MET A 106 11.02 17.54 -2.75
N VAL A 107 10.36 16.85 -3.69
CA VAL A 107 10.49 15.40 -3.88
C VAL A 107 11.54 15.06 -4.93
N THR A 108 11.73 15.91 -5.95
CA THR A 108 12.70 15.67 -7.04
C THR A 108 14.12 15.51 -6.53
N ASN A 109 14.55 16.33 -5.57
CA ASN A 109 15.91 16.26 -5.02
C ASN A 109 16.19 14.99 -4.21
N LYS A 110 15.16 14.20 -3.90
CA LYS A 110 15.27 12.94 -3.15
C LYS A 110 15.26 11.69 -4.04
N ILE A 111 15.07 11.84 -5.35
CA ILE A 111 14.95 10.72 -6.29
C ILE A 111 16.13 10.76 -7.26
N ASN A 112 16.81 9.62 -7.42
CA ASN A 112 17.94 9.47 -8.34
C ASN A 112 17.50 9.73 -9.80
N GLN A 113 18.27 10.55 -10.53
CA GLN A 113 17.99 10.90 -11.93
C GLN A 113 18.00 9.69 -12.87
N GLU A 114 18.94 8.74 -12.71
CA GLU A 114 18.98 7.51 -13.52
C GLU A 114 17.70 6.66 -13.35
N PHE A 115 17.08 6.74 -12.17
CA PHE A 115 15.83 6.05 -11.89
C PHE A 115 14.65 6.72 -12.61
N LYS A 116 14.65 8.06 -12.70
CA LYS A 116 13.64 8.79 -13.48
C LYS A 116 13.69 8.40 -14.95
N GLU A 117 14.87 8.40 -15.58
CA GLU A 117 15.04 8.08 -17.00
C GLU A 117 14.53 6.69 -17.39
N LYS A 118 14.72 5.69 -16.52
CA LYS A 118 14.20 4.33 -16.74
C LYS A 118 12.67 4.26 -16.74
N ILE A 119 12.00 5.16 -16.02
CA ILE A 119 10.54 5.21 -15.91
C ILE A 119 9.91 5.86 -17.15
N GLU A 120 10.59 6.85 -17.76
CA GLU A 120 10.01 7.70 -18.80
C GLU A 120 9.62 6.93 -20.07
N LYS A 121 10.38 5.87 -20.42
CA LYS A 121 10.14 5.11 -21.66
C LYS A 121 8.90 4.21 -21.62
N LYS A 122 8.43 3.80 -20.43
CA LYS A 122 7.30 2.85 -20.26
C LYS A 122 6.46 3.13 -19.01
N GLY A 123 6.04 4.38 -18.83
CA GLY A 123 5.35 4.86 -17.64
C GLY A 123 4.15 4.03 -17.17
N PHE A 124 3.28 3.58 -18.10
CA PHE A 124 2.15 2.71 -17.78
C PHE A 124 2.62 1.37 -17.19
N MET A 125 3.52 0.69 -17.91
CA MET A 125 3.99 -0.64 -17.51
C MET A 125 4.76 -0.59 -16.19
N TYR A 126 5.52 0.48 -15.95
CA TYR A 126 6.21 0.69 -14.69
C TYR A 126 5.23 0.75 -13.51
N VAL A 127 4.19 1.59 -13.61
CA VAL A 127 3.16 1.69 -12.56
C VAL A 127 2.42 0.37 -12.40
N PHE A 128 1.99 -0.25 -13.50
CA PHE A 128 1.22 -1.49 -13.48
C PHE A 128 1.96 -2.63 -12.79
N ILE A 129 3.23 -2.88 -13.17
CA ILE A 129 4.08 -3.88 -12.52
C ILE A 129 4.25 -3.53 -11.04
N ALA A 130 4.53 -2.27 -10.71
CA ALA A 130 4.72 -1.86 -9.33
C ALA A 130 3.46 -2.04 -8.46
N ARG A 131 2.25 -2.03 -9.03
CA ARG A 131 1.00 -2.31 -8.30
C ARG A 131 0.71 -3.79 -8.09
N ILE A 132 1.05 -4.63 -9.07
CA ILE A 132 0.84 -6.07 -8.96
C ILE A 132 1.82 -6.68 -7.96
N PHE A 133 3.06 -6.19 -7.94
CA PHE A 133 4.06 -6.70 -7.01
C PHE A 133 3.91 -6.07 -5.62
N PRO A 134 3.70 -6.87 -4.56
CA PRO A 134 3.41 -6.37 -3.20
C PRO A 134 4.60 -5.70 -2.51
N PHE A 135 5.78 -5.71 -3.13
CA PHE A 135 7.02 -5.20 -2.55
C PHE A 135 7.16 -3.68 -2.65
N PHE A 136 6.41 -3.01 -3.52
CA PHE A 136 6.50 -1.58 -3.71
C PHE A 136 5.45 -0.85 -2.86
N PRO A 137 5.88 -0.04 -1.87
CA PRO A 137 4.96 0.80 -1.13
C PRO A 137 4.18 1.71 -2.08
N THR A 138 2.86 1.77 -1.89
CA THR A 138 1.96 2.56 -2.74
C THR A 138 2.37 4.04 -2.75
N SER A 139 2.77 4.59 -1.60
CA SER A 139 3.29 5.95 -1.49
C SER A 139 4.49 6.20 -2.40
N ILE A 140 5.44 5.25 -2.47
CA ILE A 140 6.63 5.39 -3.33
C ILE A 140 6.21 5.43 -4.80
N VAL A 141 5.31 4.54 -5.22
CA VAL A 141 4.80 4.54 -6.60
C VAL A 141 4.10 5.86 -6.93
N ASN A 142 3.26 6.37 -6.02
CA ASN A 142 2.56 7.65 -6.18
C ASN A 142 3.53 8.84 -6.28
N LEU A 143 4.50 8.93 -5.37
CA LEU A 143 5.50 10.00 -5.32
C LEU A 143 6.34 10.03 -6.60
N ILE A 144 6.88 8.87 -6.98
CA ILE A 144 7.75 8.73 -8.16
C ILE A 144 6.97 9.04 -9.44
N SER A 145 5.74 8.54 -9.54
CA SER A 145 4.87 8.83 -10.68
C SER A 145 4.52 10.33 -10.76
N GLY A 146 4.27 10.98 -9.62
CA GLY A 146 3.95 12.39 -9.54
C GLY A 146 5.07 13.32 -10.03
N VAL A 147 6.34 13.02 -9.68
CA VAL A 147 7.50 13.83 -10.11
C VAL A 147 8.06 13.49 -11.49
N SER A 148 7.65 12.35 -12.07
CA SER A 148 8.11 11.89 -13.38
C SER A 148 7.26 12.48 -14.52
N SER A 149 7.65 12.18 -15.76
CA SER A 149 6.91 12.51 -16.99
C SER A 149 5.71 11.59 -17.27
N ILE A 150 5.36 10.66 -16.36
CA ILE A 150 4.22 9.75 -16.55
C ILE A 150 2.91 10.54 -16.72
N LYS A 151 2.14 10.27 -17.78
CA LYS A 151 0.82 10.88 -17.96
C LYS A 151 -0.15 10.44 -16.84
N PHE A 152 -0.99 11.35 -16.36
CA PHE A 152 -1.99 11.05 -15.33
C PHE A 152 -2.91 9.89 -15.73
N THR A 153 -3.33 9.84 -17.00
CA THR A 153 -4.14 8.75 -17.56
C THR A 153 -3.43 7.40 -17.48
N HIS A 154 -2.14 7.35 -17.83
CA HIS A 154 -1.34 6.11 -17.72
C HIS A 154 -1.22 5.67 -16.26
N PHE A 155 -1.01 6.61 -15.34
CA PHE A 155 -0.94 6.33 -13.91
C PHE A 155 -2.26 5.79 -13.37
N ILE A 156 -3.39 6.43 -13.68
CA ILE A 156 -4.71 6.00 -13.18
C ILE A 156 -5.12 4.66 -13.75
N ILE A 157 -5.02 4.44 -15.07
CA ILE A 157 -5.43 3.16 -15.66
C ILE A 157 -4.55 2.02 -15.14
N ALA A 158 -3.24 2.22 -15.07
CA ALA A 158 -2.32 1.22 -14.51
C ALA A 158 -2.61 0.96 -13.02
N THR A 159 -2.89 2.01 -12.25
CA THR A 159 -3.23 1.89 -10.83
C THR A 159 -4.56 1.16 -10.63
N SER A 160 -5.60 1.49 -11.41
CA SER A 160 -6.90 0.83 -11.33
C SER A 160 -6.80 -0.65 -11.63
N ILE A 161 -6.20 -1.05 -12.75
CA ILE A 161 -6.11 -2.47 -13.14
C ILE A 161 -5.19 -3.23 -12.18
N GLY A 162 -4.01 -2.66 -11.88
CA GLY A 162 -3.03 -3.30 -11.00
C GLY A 162 -3.54 -3.47 -9.57
N ASN A 163 -4.17 -2.43 -9.00
CA ASN A 163 -4.77 -2.51 -7.67
C ASN A 163 -5.96 -3.46 -7.66
N PHE A 164 -6.77 -3.54 -8.71
CA PHE A 164 -7.91 -4.48 -8.74
C PHE A 164 -7.42 -5.92 -8.57
N LEU A 165 -6.45 -6.34 -9.39
CA LEU A 165 -5.85 -7.66 -9.31
C LEU A 165 -5.18 -7.92 -7.95
N TYR A 166 -4.39 -6.95 -7.48
CA TYR A 166 -3.70 -7.07 -6.21
C TYR A 166 -4.67 -7.15 -5.03
N PHE A 167 -5.71 -6.31 -5.00
CA PHE A 167 -6.68 -6.26 -3.91
C PHE A 167 -7.50 -7.54 -3.85
N PHE A 168 -7.86 -8.10 -5.01
CA PHE A 168 -8.59 -9.37 -5.07
C PHE A 168 -7.76 -10.51 -4.43
N ILE A 169 -6.47 -10.61 -4.77
CA ILE A 169 -5.56 -11.61 -4.17
C ILE A 169 -5.36 -11.32 -2.69
N LEU A 170 -5.13 -10.05 -2.31
CA LEU A 170 -4.87 -9.65 -0.94
C LEU A 170 -6.08 -9.87 -0.04
N ALA A 171 -7.30 -9.69 -0.55
CA ALA A 171 -8.55 -9.85 0.19
C ALA A 171 -8.84 -11.29 0.63
N LEU A 172 -8.19 -12.28 0.00
CA LEU A 172 -8.26 -13.68 0.45
C LEU A 172 -7.70 -13.86 1.88
N VAL A 173 -6.75 -13.00 2.28
CA VAL A 173 -6.19 -13.00 3.63
C VAL A 173 -7.27 -12.62 4.66
N PRO A 174 -7.91 -11.42 4.59
CA PRO A 174 -9.05 -11.09 5.42
C PRO A 174 -10.20 -12.10 5.35
N LEU A 175 -10.49 -12.66 4.16
CA LEU A 175 -11.57 -13.63 4.01
C LEU A 175 -11.33 -14.85 4.90
N GLY A 176 -10.15 -15.46 4.83
CA GLY A 176 -9.80 -16.57 5.73
C GLY A 176 -9.88 -16.16 7.20
N PHE A 177 -9.34 -14.99 7.55
CA PHE A 177 -9.33 -14.50 8.94
C PHE A 177 -10.75 -14.29 9.50
N LEU A 178 -11.66 -13.71 8.71
CA LEU A 178 -13.00 -13.36 9.14
C LEU A 178 -13.99 -14.54 9.12
N THR A 179 -13.77 -15.54 8.25
CA THR A 179 -14.60 -16.77 8.27
C THR A 179 -14.17 -17.74 9.36
N GLY A 180 -13.02 -17.51 10.01
CA GLY A 180 -12.45 -18.46 10.97
C GLY A 180 -11.96 -19.75 10.33
N GLU A 181 -12.04 -19.86 9.00
CA GLU A 181 -11.58 -21.01 8.21
C GLU A 181 -10.09 -20.92 7.89
N VAL A 182 -9.34 -20.04 8.58
CA VAL A 182 -7.88 -20.03 8.44
C VAL A 182 -7.36 -21.38 8.94
N ASN A 183 -7.14 -22.28 8.01
CA ASN A 183 -6.47 -23.52 8.30
C ASN A 183 -5.07 -23.17 8.84
N SER A 184 -4.68 -23.76 9.97
CA SER A 184 -3.39 -23.53 10.62
C SER A 184 -2.20 -23.73 9.64
N TYR A 185 -2.41 -24.52 8.60
CA TYR A 185 -1.48 -24.72 7.48
C TYR A 185 -1.30 -23.50 6.55
N PHE A 186 -2.31 -22.63 6.36
CA PHE A 186 -2.21 -21.44 5.51
C PHE A 186 -1.33 -20.35 6.14
N LEU A 187 -1.49 -20.12 7.45
CA LEU A 187 -0.60 -19.25 8.23
C LEU A 187 0.84 -19.76 8.21
N SER A 188 1.03 -21.07 8.39
CA SER A 188 2.33 -21.71 8.30
C SER A 188 2.95 -21.57 6.89
N PHE A 189 2.14 -21.68 5.83
CA PHE A 189 2.59 -21.49 4.45
C PHE A 189 3.08 -20.06 4.19
N ILE A 190 2.32 -19.04 4.59
CA ILE A 190 2.74 -17.63 4.47
C ILE A 190 4.04 -17.39 5.22
N PHE A 191 4.18 -17.95 6.43
CA PHE A 191 5.39 -17.83 7.24
C PHE A 191 6.62 -18.47 6.57
N ILE A 192 6.46 -19.68 6.00
CA ILE A 192 7.50 -20.39 5.25
C ILE A 192 7.90 -19.61 4.00
N VAL A 193 6.94 -19.08 3.25
CA VAL A 193 7.21 -18.25 2.07
C VAL A 193 8.01 -17.00 2.48
N PHE A 194 7.62 -16.32 3.56
CA PHE A 194 8.34 -15.14 4.06
C PHE A 194 9.78 -15.46 4.47
N ILE A 195 10.00 -16.57 5.19
CA ILE A 195 11.34 -17.05 5.58
C ILE A 195 12.16 -17.37 4.33
N THR A 196 11.56 -18.05 3.36
CA THR A 196 12.24 -18.46 2.12
C THR A 196 12.63 -17.25 1.30
N THR A 197 11.73 -16.28 1.12
CA THR A 197 12.01 -15.01 0.44
C THR A 197 13.10 -14.22 1.16
N TYR A 198 13.07 -14.15 2.49
CA TYR A 198 14.13 -13.51 3.29
C TYR A 198 15.48 -14.20 3.09
N TYR A 199 15.53 -15.53 3.08
CA TYR A 199 16.76 -16.30 2.85
C TYR A 199 17.32 -16.09 1.44
N ILE A 200 16.45 -16.10 0.42
CA ILE A 200 16.84 -15.81 -0.96
C ILE A 200 17.40 -14.40 -1.07
N TYR A 201 16.71 -13.40 -0.49
CA TYR A 201 17.17 -12.01 -0.45
C TYR A 201 18.55 -11.90 0.22
N LYS A 202 18.74 -12.52 1.39
CA LYS A 202 20.02 -12.54 2.13
C LYS A 202 21.13 -13.21 1.33
N LYS A 203 20.83 -14.32 0.63
CA LYS A 203 21.77 -15.05 -0.24
C LYS A 203 22.20 -14.19 -1.42
N HIS A 204 21.27 -13.49 -2.08
CA HIS A 204 21.58 -12.58 -3.18
C HIS A 204 22.42 -11.37 -2.72
N LYS A 205 22.10 -10.79 -1.56
CA LYS A 205 22.87 -9.68 -0.99
C LYS A 205 24.31 -10.11 -0.65
N ARG A 206 24.50 -11.29 -0.05
CA ARG A 206 25.84 -11.84 0.26
C ARG A 206 26.67 -12.10 -1.00
N LYS A 207 26.09 -12.72 -2.04
CA LYS A 207 26.80 -12.95 -3.32
C LYS A 207 27.26 -11.64 -3.97
N LYS A 208 26.44 -10.58 -3.89
CA LYS A 208 26.80 -9.27 -4.45
C LYS A 208 27.95 -8.59 -3.71
N ILE A 209 28.04 -8.77 -2.38
CA ILE A 209 29.13 -8.21 -1.56
C ILE A 209 30.45 -8.95 -1.85
N VAL A 210 30.44 -10.28 -1.83
CA VAL A 210 31.64 -11.10 -2.10
C VAL A 210 32.21 -10.86 -3.51
N ASN A 211 31.35 -10.75 -4.53
CA ASN A 211 31.82 -10.45 -5.88
C ASN A 211 32.44 -9.04 -6.01
N ASN A 212 31.93 -8.05 -5.27
CA ASN A 212 32.50 -6.70 -5.26
C ASN A 212 33.84 -6.62 -4.53
N GLU A 213 34.04 -7.41 -3.46
CA GLU A 213 35.33 -7.53 -2.77
C GLU A 213 36.38 -8.23 -3.64
N ASN A 214 36.02 -9.34 -4.31
CA ASN A 214 36.93 -10.04 -5.21
C ASN A 214 37.36 -9.18 -6.41
N ASN A 215 36.44 -8.41 -7.00
CA ASN A 215 36.77 -7.50 -8.10
C ASN A 215 37.70 -6.35 -7.67
N LYS A 216 37.55 -5.82 -6.45
CA LYS A 216 38.46 -4.81 -5.88
C LYS A 216 39.86 -5.36 -5.65
N ASN A 217 39.97 -6.59 -5.14
CA ASN A 217 41.27 -7.23 -4.90
C ASN A 217 42.00 -7.53 -6.22
N LEU A 218 41.28 -7.98 -7.25
CA LEU A 218 41.83 -8.18 -8.59
C LEU A 218 42.37 -6.88 -9.20
N THR A 219 41.67 -5.74 -9.04
CA THR A 219 42.14 -4.45 -9.59
C THR A 219 43.34 -3.86 -8.86
N MET A 220 43.61 -4.24 -7.61
CA MET A 220 44.82 -3.82 -6.88
C MET A 220 46.05 -4.65 -7.25
N ILE A 221 45.89 -5.87 -7.74
CA ILE A 221 47.02 -6.74 -8.13
C ILE A 221 47.63 -6.33 -9.48
N PHE A 222 46.86 -5.66 -10.34
CA PHE A 222 47.30 -5.21 -11.67
C PHE A 222 47.70 -3.72 -11.74
N LYS A 223 47.95 -3.07 -10.59
CA LYS A 223 48.53 -1.72 -10.49
C LYS A 223 49.89 -1.80 -9.83
#